data_AF-A0A1X7J5S8-F1
#
_entry.id   AF-A0A1X7J5S8-F1
#
_cell.length_a   1.000
_cell.length_b   1.000
_cell.length_c   1.000
_cell.angle_alpha   90.00
_cell.angle_beta   90.00
_cell.angle_gamma   90.00
#
_symmetry.space_group_name_H-M   'P 1'
#
loop_
_entity.id
_entity.type
_entity.pdbx_description
1 polymer ?
#
loop_
_entity_poly.entity_id
_entity_poly.type
_entity_poly.pdbx_seq_one_letter_code
_entity_poly.pdbx_strand_id
1 'polypeptide(L)' 'MSHLRRVLIKYGPRFNDKGYFHRYVYMSNRDETVTKALIELDSGDLELIELRSVKFLDRPER' A
#
# COMPACT_ATOMS: atom_id res chain seq x y z
N MET A 1 -19.31 8.22 1.72
CA MET A 1 -18.23 7.29 2.08
C MET A 1 -17.16 7.42 1.02
N SER A 2 -15.92 7.77 1.36
CA SER A 2 -14.85 7.76 0.36
C SER A 2 -14.56 6.31 -0.02
N HIS A 3 -14.85 5.93 -1.27
CA HIS A 3 -14.49 4.62 -1.80
C HIS A 3 -12.97 4.54 -1.93
N LEU A 4 -12.30 4.05 -0.88
CA LEU A 4 -10.86 3.82 -0.92
C LEU A 4 -10.54 2.84 -2.06
N ARG A 5 -9.40 3.06 -2.72
CA ARG A 5 -9.03 2.30 -3.91
C ARG A 5 -8.45 0.95 -3.51
N ARG A 6 -8.92 -0.12 -4.14
CA ARG A 6 -8.46 -1.48 -3.81
C ARG A 6 -7.07 -1.75 -4.41
N VAL A 7 -6.23 -2.41 -3.62
CA VAL A 7 -4.85 -2.74 -3.99
C VAL A 7 -4.53 -4.22 -3.72
N LEU A 8 -3.46 -4.68 -4.35
CA LEU A 8 -2.83 -5.99 -4.16
C LEU A 8 -1.36 -5.77 -3.82
N ILE A 9 -0.87 -6.47 -2.79
CA ILE A 9 0.53 -6.43 -2.37
C ILE A 9 1.34 -7.46 -3.17
N LYS A 10 2.41 -7.01 -3.82
CA LYS A 10 3.20 -7.77 -4.81
C LYS A 10 4.51 -8.33 -4.28
N TYR A 11 5.01 -7.87 -3.15
CA TYR A 11 6.27 -8.34 -2.56
C TYR A 11 6.22 -8.29 -1.02
N GLY A 12 7.15 -8.98 -0.38
CA GLY A 12 7.30 -9.01 1.08
C GLY A 12 6.45 -10.09 1.76
N PRO A 13 6.33 -10.05 3.10
CA PRO A 13 5.63 -11.08 3.87
C PRO A 13 4.13 -11.13 3.61
N ARG A 14 3.56 -10.03 3.11
CA ARG A 14 2.13 -9.85 2.77
C ARG A 14 1.86 -10.12 1.29
N PHE A 15 2.67 -10.95 0.64
CA PHE A 15 2.52 -11.22 -0.79
C PHE A 15 1.13 -11.79 -1.11
N ASN A 16 0.47 -11.20 -2.10
CA ASN A 16 -0.91 -11.45 -2.52
C ASN A 16 -2.02 -11.01 -1.56
N ASP A 17 -1.70 -10.38 -0.43
CA ASP A 17 -2.70 -9.76 0.43
C ASP A 17 -3.35 -8.57 -0.30
N LYS A 18 -4.63 -8.34 0.02
CA LYS A 18 -5.44 -7.27 -0.54
C LYS A 18 -5.85 -6.30 0.56
N GLY A 19 -6.14 -5.08 0.12
CA GLY A 19 -6.61 -4.05 1.03
C GLY A 19 -6.98 -2.78 0.30
N TYR A 20 -7.09 -1.70 1.06
CA TYR A 20 -7.52 -0.39 0.61
C TYR A 20 -6.42 0.64 0.82
N PHE A 21 -6.07 1.36 -0.24
CA PHE A 21 -5.09 2.42 -0.19
C PHE A 21 -5.66 3.67 0.47
N HIS A 22 -4.97 4.16 1.51
CA HIS A 22 -5.30 5.42 2.17
C HIS A 22 -4.51 6.58 1.59
N ARG A 23 -3.18 6.57 1.78
CA ARG A 23 -2.29 7.65 1.36
C ARG A 23 -0.84 7.19 1.28
N TYR A 24 0.00 7.98 0.61
CA TYR A 24 1.45 7.87 0.76
C TYR A 24 1.90 8.55 2.06
N VAL A 25 2.91 7.96 2.69
CA VAL A 25 3.53 8.43 3.92
C VAL A 25 5.03 8.58 3.67
N TYR A 26 5.53 9.79 3.90
CA TYR A 26 6.95 10.12 3.78
C TYR A 26 7.59 9.99 5.15
N MET A 27 8.55 9.08 5.26
CA MET A 27 9.31 8.86 6.47
C MET A 27 10.72 9.37 6.23
N SER A 28 11.16 10.33 7.04
CA SER A 28 12.56 10.74 7.08
C SER A 28 13.23 10.00 8.22
N ASN A 29 14.27 9.23 7.90
CA ASN A 29 15.24 8.75 8.86
C ASN A 29 16.59 9.41 8.54
N ARG A 30 17.49 9.52 9.52
CA ARG A 30 18.64 10.46 9.52
C ARG A 30 19.40 10.64 8.18
N ASP A 31 19.50 9.58 7.37
CA ASP A 31 20.23 9.59 6.10
C ASP A 31 19.35 9.32 4.85
N GLU A 32 18.07 8.98 5.01
CA GLU A 32 17.20 8.58 3.90
C GLU A 32 15.74 9.02 4.09
N THR A 33 15.12 9.46 2.99
CA THR A 33 13.66 9.64 2.92
C THR A 33 13.05 8.47 2.19
N VAL A 34 12.22 7.70 2.88
CA VAL A 34 11.49 6.55 2.33
C VAL A 34 10.03 6.91 2.18
N THR A 35 9.45 6.57 1.03
CA THR A 35 8.00 6.70 0.79
C THR A 35 7.34 5.34 0.91
N LYS A 36 6.34 5.23 1.78
CA LYS A 36 5.51 4.04 1.96
C LYS A 36 4.05 4.33 1.63
N ALA A 37 3.28 3.29 1.35
CA ALA A 37 1.83 3.36 1.20
C ALA A 37 1.16 2.87 2.48
N LEU A 38 0.26 3.66 3.04
CA LEU A 38 -0.61 3.24 4.13
C LEU A 38 -1.78 2.44 3.54
N ILE A 39 -1.85 1.15 3.89
CA ILE A 39 -2.86 0.21 3.42
C ILE A 39 -3.65 -0.32 4.62
N GLU A 40 -4.97 -0.34 4.49
CA GLU A 40 -5.85 -1.12 5.37
C GLU A 40 -6.07 -2.48 4.73
N LEU A 41 -5.51 -3.52 5.35
CA LEU A 41 -5.66 -4.90 4.88
C LEU A 41 -7.10 -5.36 5.01
N ASP A 42 -7.49 -6.37 4.23
CA ASP A 42 -8.82 -7.00 4.36
C ASP A 42 -9.04 -7.63 5.76
N SER A 43 -7.97 -7.84 6.56
CA SER A 43 -8.05 -8.22 7.98
C SER A 43 -8.52 -7.08 8.90
N GLY A 44 -8.49 -5.83 8.44
CA GLY A 44 -8.72 -4.62 9.23
C GLY A 44 -7.43 -3.99 9.78
N ASP A 45 -6.27 -4.63 9.59
CA ASP A 45 -4.99 -4.09 10.05
C ASP A 45 -4.51 -2.93 9.17
N LEU A 46 -3.94 -1.89 9.79
CA LEU A 46 -3.29 -0.78 9.09
C LEU A 46 -1.78 -1.00 9.02
N GLU A 47 -1.24 -1.06 7.79
CA GLU A 47 0.18 -1.31 7.56
C GLU A 47 0.84 -0.31 6.60
N LEU A 48 2.12 -0.04 6.83
CA LEU A 48 2.97 0.73 5.93
C LEU A 48 3.72 -0.22 4.99
N ILE A 49 3.26 -0.29 3.74
CA ILE A 49 3.80 -1.16 2.71
C ILE A 49 4.77 -0.37 1.81
N GLU A 50 5.87 -0.98 1.40
CA GLU A 50 6.79 -0.40 0.42
C GLU A 50 6.04 0.03 -0.85
N LEU A 51 6.29 1.24 -1.35
CA LEU A 51 5.56 1.81 -2.49
C LEU A 51 5.57 0.88 -3.71
N ARG A 52 6.73 0.29 -4.02
CA ARG A 52 6.93 -0.61 -5.17
C ARG A 52 6.15 -1.92 -5.06
N SER A 53 5.66 -2.25 -3.87
CA SER A 53 4.89 -3.47 -3.61
C SER A 53 3.40 -3.30 -3.79
N VAL A 54 2.89 -2.10 -4.09
CA VAL A 54 1.44 -1.86 -4.19
C VAL A 54 0.99 -1.79 -5.65
N LYS A 55 0.08 -2.69 -6.04
CA LYS A 55 -0.61 -2.64 -7.34
C LYS A 55 -2.08 -2.27 -7.16
N PHE A 56 -2.50 -1.16 -7.74
CA PHE A 56 -3.91 -0.78 -7.78
C PHE A 56 -4.69 -1.71 -8.72
N LEU A 57 -5.83 -2.22 -8.25
CA LEU A 57 -6.66 -3.20 -8.96
C LEU A 57 -7.68 -2.57 -9.92
N ASP A 58 -7.85 -1.25 -9.87
CA ASP A 58 -8.76 -0.48 -10.72
C ASP A 58 -8.12 -0.01 -12.04
N ARG A 59 -6.82 -0.26 -12.23
CA ARG A 59 -6.15 0.00 -13.51
C ARG A 59 -6.17 -1.26 -14.38
N PRO A 60 -6.79 -1.24 -15.57
CA PRO A 60 -6.54 -2.27 -16.56
C PRO A 60 -5.04 -2.28 -16.89
N GLU A 61 -4.46 -3.48 -16.97
CA GLU A 61 -3.08 -3.68 -17.43
C GLU A 61 -2.98 -3.11 -18.86
N ARG A 62 -2.17 -2.06 -19.03
CA ARG A 62 -1.76 -1.53 -20.33
C ARG A 62 -0.37 -2.05 -20.65
#